data_AF-A0A917AS46-F1
#
_entry.id   AF-A0A917AS46-F1
#
_cell.length_a   1.000
_cell.length_b   1.000
_cell.length_c   1.000
_cell.angle_alpha   90.00
_cell.angle_beta   90.00
_cell.angle_gamma   90.00
#
_symmetry.space_group_name_H-M   'P 1'
#
loop_
_entity.id
_entity.type
_entity.pdbx_description
1 polymer ?
#
loop_
_entity_poly.entity_id
_entity_poly.type
_entity_poly.pdbx_seq_one_letter_code
_entity_poly.pdbx_strand_id
1 'polypeptide(L)'
;MVEKNSAQSSAEEGVLKVHDLRPAPGSRKDRTRVGRGEASKGKTAGRGTKGTKARYQVRAGFEGGQLPLHMRLPKLRGFKNPFRVEYSPVNLAKLGQLFPEGGDVAAEDLIAKGVAKKGRPVKVLGSGEISVAVNVKAHAFSASAEEKIKAAGGSVEQLPLKAAAKAE
;
A
#
# COMPACT_ATOMS: atom_id res chain seq x y z
N MET A 1 -57.23 37.80 12.27
CA MET A 1 -56.55 37.61 13.56
C MET A 1 -56.10 36.15 13.68
N VAL A 2 -54.95 35.80 13.10
CA VAL A 2 -53.97 34.85 13.65
C VAL A 2 -52.66 35.21 12.95
N GLU A 3 -51.97 36.19 13.52
CA GLU A 3 -50.52 36.33 13.36
C GLU A 3 -49.84 35.23 14.20
N LYS A 4 -48.74 34.66 13.67
CA LYS A 4 -47.67 33.82 14.28
C LYS A 4 -47.23 32.80 13.23
N ASN A 5 -45.97 32.65 12.78
CA ASN A 5 -44.67 33.17 13.18
C ASN A 5 -43.79 33.19 11.91
N SER A 6 -43.50 34.37 11.36
CA SER A 6 -42.54 34.55 10.25
C SER A 6 -41.14 35.00 10.73
N ALA A 7 -40.88 34.94 12.04
CA ALA A 7 -39.72 35.56 12.67
C ALA A 7 -38.74 34.56 13.33
N GLN A 8 -38.62 33.34 12.81
CA GLN A 8 -37.63 32.35 13.30
C GLN A 8 -36.77 31.68 12.22
N SER A 9 -36.80 32.12 10.95
CA SER A 9 -36.06 31.42 9.88
C SER A 9 -34.63 31.95 9.62
N SER A 10 -34.23 33.09 10.17
CA SER A 10 -32.98 33.77 9.77
C SER A 10 -31.74 33.41 10.58
N ALA A 11 -31.84 32.51 11.57
CA ALA A 11 -30.70 32.03 12.38
C ALA A 11 -30.24 30.61 12.04
N GLU A 12 -30.95 29.90 11.15
CA GLU A 12 -30.62 28.52 10.74
C GLU A 12 -29.94 28.42 9.35
N GLU A 13 -29.56 29.54 8.74
CA GLU A 13 -29.10 29.59 7.33
C GLU A 13 -27.64 29.15 7.10
N GLY A 14 -26.91 28.79 8.17
CA GLY A 14 -25.51 28.35 8.09
C GLY A 14 -25.21 26.99 8.74
N VAL A 15 -26.23 26.31 9.28
CA VAL A 15 -26.03 25.01 9.93
C VAL A 15 -26.23 23.92 8.89
N LEU A 16 -25.17 23.15 8.62
CA LEU A 16 -25.21 21.99 7.73
C LEU A 16 -26.27 20.99 8.22
N LYS A 17 -27.36 20.84 7.46
CA LYS A 17 -28.41 19.85 7.72
C LYS A 17 -28.18 18.62 6.85
N VAL A 18 -28.84 17.52 7.19
CA VAL A 18 -28.68 16.24 6.48
C VAL A 18 -28.99 16.36 4.98
N HIS A 19 -29.89 17.24 4.57
CA HIS A 19 -30.26 17.44 3.16
C HIS A 19 -29.28 18.32 2.36
N ASP A 20 -28.30 18.95 3.02
CA ASP A 20 -27.26 19.75 2.36
C ASP A 20 -26.07 18.89 1.91
N LEU A 21 -25.94 17.67 2.44
CA LEU A 21 -24.90 16.73 2.09
C LEU A 21 -25.06 16.23 0.65
N ARG A 22 -24.11 16.59 -0.21
CA ARG A 22 -24.01 16.09 -1.59
C ARG A 22 -22.64 15.43 -1.79
N PRO A 23 -22.55 14.34 -2.57
CA PRO A 23 -21.26 13.77 -2.92
C PRO A 23 -20.44 14.74 -3.78
N ALA A 24 -19.11 14.65 -3.70
CA ALA A 24 -18.23 15.39 -4.59
C ALA A 24 -18.55 15.07 -6.07
N PRO A 25 -18.45 16.05 -6.99
CA PRO A 25 -18.75 15.84 -8.40
C PRO A 25 -17.91 14.69 -8.96
N GLY A 26 -18.56 13.71 -9.60
CA GLY A 26 -17.90 12.52 -10.15
C GLY A 26 -17.61 11.38 -9.16
N SER A 27 -17.83 11.58 -7.84
CA SER A 27 -17.64 10.52 -6.83
C SER A 27 -18.59 9.33 -7.06
N ARG A 28 -19.83 9.61 -7.46
CA ARG A 28 -20.83 8.58 -7.77
C ARG A 28 -21.20 8.65 -9.24
N LYS A 29 -20.89 7.58 -9.97
CA LYS A 29 -21.30 7.40 -11.37
C LYS A 29 -22.52 6.48 -11.46
N ASP A 30 -23.47 6.84 -12.30
CA ASP A 30 -24.64 6.00 -12.54
C ASP A 30 -24.26 4.67 -13.20
N ARG A 31 -24.82 3.58 -12.69
CA ARG A 31 -24.59 2.24 -13.21
C ARG A 31 -25.41 2.02 -14.48
N THR A 32 -24.77 1.62 -15.56
CA THR A 32 -25.48 1.13 -16.75
C THR A 32 -26.27 -0.13 -16.41
N ARG A 33 -27.61 -0.04 -16.45
CA ARG A 33 -28.50 -1.19 -16.28
C ARG A 33 -28.73 -1.85 -17.64
N VAL A 34 -28.09 -3.01 -17.83
CA VAL A 34 -28.21 -3.79 -19.07
C VAL A 34 -29.59 -4.47 -19.17
N GLY A 35 -30.05 -4.75 -20.39
CA GLY A 35 -31.35 -5.35 -20.68
C GLY A 35 -32.53 -4.43 -20.38
N ARG A 36 -32.39 -3.11 -20.59
CA ARG A 36 -33.45 -2.11 -20.35
C ARG A 36 -33.59 -1.17 -21.56
N GLY A 37 -34.34 -1.63 -22.57
CA GLY A 37 -34.62 -0.88 -23.80
C GLY A 37 -33.45 -0.81 -24.78
N GLU A 38 -33.76 -0.50 -26.05
CA GLU A 38 -32.77 -0.49 -27.15
C GLU A 38 -31.82 0.72 -27.10
N ALA A 39 -32.21 1.83 -26.46
CA ALA A 39 -31.35 3.00 -26.27
C ALA A 39 -30.21 2.76 -25.25
N SER A 40 -30.31 1.70 -24.44
CA SER A 40 -29.26 1.22 -23.53
C SER A 40 -28.59 -0.03 -24.13
N LYS A 41 -27.83 -0.77 -23.33
CA LYS A 41 -27.40 -2.14 -23.67
C LYS A 41 -28.61 -3.07 -23.63
N GLY A 42 -29.44 -3.01 -24.67
CA GLY A 42 -30.74 -3.67 -24.79
C GLY A 42 -30.68 -5.18 -24.99
N LYS A 43 -31.27 -5.66 -26.09
CA LYS A 43 -31.58 -7.08 -26.38
C LYS A 43 -30.51 -8.11 -25.98
N THR A 44 -29.23 -7.83 -26.22
CA THR A 44 -28.12 -8.78 -25.96
C THR A 44 -27.30 -8.47 -24.71
N ALA A 45 -27.59 -7.37 -24.02
CA ALA A 45 -26.83 -6.88 -22.86
C ALA A 45 -25.31 -6.77 -23.09
N GLY A 46 -24.86 -6.63 -24.35
CA GLY A 46 -23.45 -6.57 -24.73
C GLY A 46 -22.76 -7.94 -24.89
N ARG A 47 -23.52 -9.05 -24.91
CA ARG A 47 -22.99 -10.42 -25.07
C ARG A 47 -22.96 -10.94 -26.51
N GLY A 48 -23.40 -10.14 -27.49
CA GLY A 48 -23.54 -10.58 -28.88
C GLY A 48 -24.76 -11.49 -29.10
N THR A 49 -24.78 -12.24 -30.20
CA THR A 49 -25.99 -12.97 -30.65
C THR A 49 -26.07 -14.41 -30.13
N LYS A 50 -25.07 -15.25 -30.44
CA LYS A 50 -25.06 -16.69 -30.13
C LYS A 50 -23.65 -17.13 -29.70
N GLY A 51 -23.52 -18.40 -29.32
CA GLY A 51 -22.25 -19.03 -28.93
C GLY A 51 -22.05 -19.12 -27.41
N THR A 52 -20.94 -19.72 -27.00
CA THR A 52 -20.68 -20.01 -25.58
C THR A 52 -20.62 -18.73 -24.74
N LYS A 53 -19.99 -17.65 -25.23
CA LYS A 53 -19.92 -16.35 -24.51
C LYS A 53 -21.26 -15.62 -24.38
N ALA A 54 -22.24 -15.92 -25.24
CA ALA A 54 -23.59 -15.38 -25.11
C ALA A 54 -24.37 -16.09 -23.99
N ARG A 55 -24.21 -17.41 -23.87
CA ARG A 55 -24.95 -18.27 -22.93
C ARG A 55 -24.26 -18.41 -21.56
N TYR A 56 -22.93 -18.47 -21.55
CA TYR A 56 -22.08 -18.79 -20.41
C TYR A 56 -20.75 -18.01 -20.44
N GLN A 57 -19.89 -18.24 -19.45
CA GLN A 57 -18.55 -17.68 -19.37
C GLN A 57 -17.51 -18.78 -19.64
N VAL A 58 -16.49 -18.45 -20.43
CA VAL A 58 -15.34 -19.33 -20.66
C VAL A 58 -14.28 -19.08 -19.58
N ARG A 59 -13.65 -20.14 -19.06
CA ARG A 59 -12.57 -20.04 -18.06
C ARG A 59 -11.38 -19.28 -18.65
N ALA A 60 -10.80 -18.35 -17.87
CA ALA A 60 -9.70 -17.48 -18.33
C ALA A 60 -8.45 -18.25 -18.83
N GLY A 61 -8.15 -19.42 -18.25
CA GLY A 61 -7.00 -20.24 -18.64
C GLY A 61 -7.25 -21.19 -19.82
N PHE A 62 -8.42 -21.15 -20.47
CA PHE A 62 -8.74 -22.00 -21.62
C PHE A 62 -8.46 -21.26 -22.94
N GLU A 63 -7.59 -21.83 -23.75
CA GLU A 63 -7.09 -21.22 -25.00
C GLU A 63 -7.64 -21.94 -26.26
N GLY A 64 -8.92 -22.36 -26.23
CA GLY A 64 -9.59 -22.88 -27.43
C GLY A 64 -9.23 -24.32 -27.81
N GLY A 65 -8.61 -25.08 -26.91
CA GLY A 65 -8.26 -26.50 -27.10
C GLY A 65 -6.76 -26.76 -27.29
N GLN A 66 -5.94 -25.72 -27.46
CA GLN A 66 -4.49 -25.89 -27.40
C GLN A 66 -4.01 -26.10 -25.95
N LEU A 67 -2.81 -26.67 -25.79
CA LEU A 67 -2.14 -26.73 -24.48
C LEU A 67 -1.98 -25.29 -23.92
N PRO A 68 -2.56 -24.94 -22.75
CA PRO A 68 -2.52 -23.58 -22.23
C PRO A 68 -1.10 -23.08 -21.91
N LEU A 69 -0.90 -21.76 -21.93
CA LEU A 69 0.41 -21.12 -21.70
C LEU A 69 1.05 -21.53 -20.36
N HIS A 70 0.26 -21.59 -19.28
CA HIS A 70 0.73 -21.98 -17.95
C HIS A 70 1.18 -23.45 -17.85
N MET A 71 0.85 -24.29 -18.85
CA MET A 71 1.32 -25.67 -18.96
C MET A 71 2.50 -25.81 -19.93
N ARG A 72 2.64 -24.90 -20.89
CA ARG A 72 3.77 -24.88 -21.85
C ARG A 72 5.07 -24.42 -21.20
N LEU A 73 4.98 -23.42 -20.32
CA LEU A 73 6.16 -22.86 -19.67
C LEU A 73 6.66 -23.78 -18.55
N PRO A 74 7.99 -23.98 -18.43
CA PRO A 74 8.53 -24.73 -17.30
C PRO A 74 8.24 -24.00 -15.99
N LYS A 75 8.10 -24.76 -14.91
CA LYS A 75 7.92 -24.18 -13.56
C LYS A 75 9.17 -23.39 -13.17
N LEU A 76 8.98 -22.30 -12.42
CA LEU A 76 10.09 -21.54 -11.84
C LEU A 76 10.95 -22.47 -10.96
N ARG A 77 12.27 -22.32 -11.08
CA ARG A 77 13.24 -23.15 -10.35
C ARG A 77 13.29 -22.79 -8.87
N GLY A 78 13.69 -23.75 -8.04
CA GLY A 78 13.96 -23.56 -6.61
C GLY A 78 12.75 -23.79 -5.71
N PHE A 79 12.88 -23.40 -4.44
CA PHE A 79 11.84 -23.50 -3.42
C PHE A 79 11.79 -22.22 -2.57
N LYS A 80 10.66 -21.97 -1.91
CA LYS A 80 10.54 -20.87 -0.95
C LYS A 80 10.97 -21.37 0.43
N ASN A 81 12.14 -20.94 0.92
CA ASN A 81 12.62 -21.27 2.27
C ASN A 81 11.68 -20.67 3.35
N PRO A 82 10.97 -21.48 4.17
CA PRO A 82 10.09 -20.99 5.23
C PRO A 82 10.84 -20.25 6.35
N PHE A 83 12.11 -20.57 6.57
CA PHE A 83 12.95 -19.99 7.62
C PHE A 83 13.71 -18.74 7.17
N ARG A 84 13.43 -18.22 5.97
CA ARG A 84 14.07 -17.00 5.48
C ARG A 84 13.67 -15.81 6.36
N VAL A 85 14.68 -15.21 7.01
CA VAL A 85 14.52 -13.93 7.73
C VAL A 85 14.47 -12.80 6.70
N GLU A 86 13.30 -12.18 6.54
CA GLU A 86 13.10 -11.04 5.64
C GLU A 86 13.31 -9.72 6.41
N TYR A 87 14.33 -8.96 6.02
CA TYR A 87 14.65 -7.67 6.63
C TYR A 87 13.83 -6.53 6.02
N SER A 88 13.58 -5.50 6.82
CA SER A 88 13.08 -4.19 6.36
C SER A 88 14.28 -3.32 5.95
N PRO A 89 14.49 -3.02 4.66
CA PRO A 89 15.61 -2.21 4.21
C PRO A 89 15.39 -0.73 4.51
N VAL A 90 16.41 -0.04 5.01
CA VAL A 90 16.41 1.40 5.27
C VAL A 90 17.66 2.02 4.65
N ASN A 91 17.51 3.02 3.79
CA ASN A 91 18.62 3.67 3.08
C ASN A 91 19.11 4.91 3.84
N LEU A 92 20.41 5.23 3.70
CA LEU A 92 21.02 6.43 4.27
C LEU A 92 20.35 7.73 3.81
N ALA A 93 19.94 7.83 2.54
CA ALA A 93 19.22 9.01 2.03
C ALA A 93 17.97 9.34 2.86
N LYS A 94 17.24 8.31 3.31
CA LYS A 94 16.03 8.48 4.11
C LYS A 94 16.33 8.80 5.57
N LEU A 95 17.47 8.30 6.09
CA LEU A 95 17.96 8.66 7.42
C LEU A 95 18.35 10.14 7.46
N GLY A 96 19.09 10.63 6.47
CA GLY A 96 19.49 12.05 6.40
C GLY A 96 18.30 13.01 6.35
N GLN A 97 17.20 12.63 5.68
CA GLN A 97 15.97 13.43 5.64
C GLN A 97 15.22 13.47 6.98
N LEU A 98 15.26 12.38 7.74
CA LEU A 98 14.45 12.21 8.97
C LEU A 98 15.17 12.62 10.25
N PHE A 99 16.50 12.72 10.17
CA PHE A 99 17.37 13.11 11.27
C PHE A 99 18.35 14.19 10.77
N PRO A 100 17.86 15.39 10.42
CA PRO A 100 18.70 16.47 9.91
C PRO A 100 19.68 17.00 10.97
N GLU A 101 19.32 16.94 12.25
CA GLU A 101 20.18 17.32 13.38
C GLU A 101 21.06 16.16 13.88
N GLY A 102 20.86 14.96 13.34
CA GLY A 102 21.57 13.76 13.77
C GLY A 102 20.97 13.13 15.01
N GLY A 103 21.79 12.36 15.73
CA GLY A 103 21.44 11.76 17.01
C GLY A 103 21.29 10.24 16.98
N ASP A 104 20.68 9.72 18.04
CA ASP A 104 20.47 8.29 18.23
C ASP A 104 19.24 7.81 17.47
N VAL A 105 19.43 6.77 16.66
CA VAL A 105 18.40 6.15 15.83
C VAL A 105 18.27 4.69 16.20
N ALA A 106 17.27 4.38 17.02
CA ALA A 106 16.92 3.01 17.33
C ALA A 106 15.99 2.42 16.26
N ALA A 107 15.95 1.09 16.17
CA ALA A 107 15.03 0.38 15.29
C ALA A 107 13.55 0.75 15.57
N GLU A 108 13.21 1.08 16.81
CA GLU A 108 11.87 1.49 17.24
C GLU A 108 11.49 2.86 16.69
N ASP A 109 12.42 3.82 16.67
CA ASP A 109 12.22 5.16 16.10
C ASP A 109 11.96 5.10 14.59
N LEU A 110 12.65 4.19 13.90
CA LEU A 110 12.43 3.94 12.47
C LEU A 110 11.04 3.36 12.18
N ILE A 111 10.48 2.58 13.11
CA ILE A 111 9.11 2.07 13.02
C ILE A 111 8.11 3.19 13.32
N ALA A 112 8.35 3.99 14.36
CA ALA A 112 7.51 5.12 14.74
C ALA A 112 7.41 6.17 13.62
N LYS A 113 8.53 6.46 12.95
CA LYS A 113 8.59 7.34 11.76
C LYS A 113 8.10 6.69 10.46
N GLY A 114 7.62 5.44 10.49
CA GLY A 114 7.02 4.76 9.34
C GLY A 114 8.01 4.34 8.25
N VAL A 115 9.30 4.24 8.56
CA VAL A 115 10.36 3.85 7.61
C VAL A 115 10.58 2.35 7.60
N ALA A 116 10.49 1.73 8.78
CA ALA A 116 10.59 0.29 8.95
C ALA A 116 9.21 -0.32 9.24
N LYS A 117 8.99 -1.55 8.75
CA LYS A 117 7.78 -2.31 9.05
C LYS A 117 7.88 -2.95 10.44
N LYS A 118 6.82 -2.84 11.23
CA LYS A 118 6.68 -3.60 12.48
C LYS A 118 6.74 -5.11 12.21
N GLY A 119 7.46 -5.85 13.06
CA GLY A 119 7.54 -7.32 12.99
C GLY A 119 8.61 -7.88 12.06
N ARG A 120 9.47 -7.03 11.46
CA ARG A 120 10.64 -7.47 10.69
C ARG A 120 11.91 -6.84 11.23
N PRO A 121 13.05 -7.56 11.25
CA PRO A 121 14.33 -6.97 11.62
C PRO A 121 14.74 -5.90 10.60
N VAL A 122 15.41 -4.85 11.06
CA VAL A 122 15.80 -3.71 10.24
C VAL A 122 17.21 -3.91 9.70
N LYS A 123 17.39 -3.74 8.38
CA LYS A 123 18.70 -3.72 7.72
C LYS A 123 18.97 -2.35 7.12
N VAL A 124 20.10 -1.74 7.48
CA VAL A 124 20.51 -0.43 6.92
C VAL A 124 21.39 -0.63 5.70
N LEU A 125 21.12 0.13 4.64
CA LEU A 125 21.73 0.03 3.31
C LEU A 125 22.38 1.35 2.90
N GLY A 126 23.53 1.27 2.21
CA GLY A 126 24.39 2.42 1.89
C GLY A 126 23.95 3.31 0.72
N SER A 127 22.68 3.31 0.33
CA SER A 127 22.19 4.15 -0.77
C SER A 127 21.95 5.60 -0.29
N GLY A 128 22.58 6.56 -0.97
CA GLY A 128 22.62 7.97 -0.60
C GLY A 128 23.88 8.36 0.19
N GLU A 129 23.92 9.62 0.56
CA GLU A 129 24.97 10.23 1.39
C GLU A 129 24.35 10.68 2.72
N ILE A 130 25.17 10.64 3.77
CA ILE A 130 24.81 11.11 5.09
C ILE A 130 25.91 12.05 5.55
N SER A 131 25.56 13.33 5.72
CA SER A 131 26.49 14.38 6.16
C SER A 131 26.45 14.59 7.67
N VAL A 132 25.52 13.93 8.36
CA VAL A 132 25.21 14.16 9.76
C VAL A 132 25.66 12.95 10.57
N ALA A 133 26.21 13.19 11.76
CA ALA A 133 26.59 12.13 12.68
C ALA A 133 25.33 11.46 13.25
N VAL A 134 25.15 10.18 12.92
CA VAL A 134 24.00 9.38 13.37
C VAL A 134 24.50 8.11 14.06
N ASN A 135 23.97 7.85 15.25
CA ASN A 135 24.23 6.63 16.02
C ASN A 135 23.11 5.62 15.74
N VAL A 136 23.37 4.65 14.86
CA VAL A 136 22.32 3.76 14.37
C VAL A 136 22.37 2.41 15.09
N LYS A 137 21.26 2.05 15.75
CA LYS A 137 21.06 0.73 16.38
C LYS A 137 20.08 -0.11 15.54
N ALA A 138 20.60 -1.06 14.77
CA ALA A 138 19.79 -1.91 13.88
C ALA A 138 20.27 -3.37 13.87
N HIS A 139 19.51 -4.26 13.24
CA HIS A 139 19.76 -5.72 13.32
C HIS A 139 20.84 -6.18 12.32
N ALA A 140 21.00 -5.46 11.21
CA ALA A 140 22.02 -5.72 10.21
C ALA A 140 22.39 -4.45 9.44
N PHE A 141 23.60 -4.42 8.91
CA PHE A 141 24.11 -3.34 8.08
C PHE A 141 24.72 -3.90 6.79
N SER A 142 24.75 -3.10 5.73
CA SER A 142 25.63 -3.38 4.58
C SER A 142 27.00 -2.75 4.81
N ALA A 143 28.07 -3.35 4.31
CA ALA A 143 29.43 -2.81 4.42
C ALA A 143 29.51 -1.33 3.99
N SER A 144 28.91 -0.98 2.85
CA SER A 144 28.87 0.41 2.36
C SER A 144 28.08 1.37 3.25
N ALA A 145 27.14 0.88 4.06
CA ALA A 145 26.43 1.71 5.02
C ALA A 145 27.31 1.99 6.24
N GLU A 146 27.99 0.97 6.75
CA GLU A 146 28.89 1.11 7.90
C GLU A 146 30.03 2.09 7.61
N GLU A 147 30.65 1.98 6.45
CA GLU A 147 31.72 2.88 6.01
C GLU A 147 31.25 4.33 5.94
N LYS A 148 30.10 4.59 5.31
CA LYS A 148 29.53 5.94 5.17
C LYS A 148 29.08 6.54 6.50
N ILE A 149 28.48 5.74 7.38
CA ILE A 149 28.07 6.21 8.72
C ILE A 149 29.30 6.57 9.55
N LYS A 150 30.34 5.72 9.54
CA LYS A 150 31.60 6.00 10.25
C LYS A 150 32.33 7.21 9.65
N ALA A 151 32.32 7.37 8.34
CA ALA A 151 32.90 8.54 7.65
C ALA A 151 32.20 9.86 8.03
N ALA A 152 30.90 9.81 8.29
CA ALA A 152 30.13 10.95 8.80
C ALA A 152 30.28 11.19 10.32
N GLY A 153 31.15 10.42 11.00
CA GLY A 153 31.38 10.53 12.45
C GLY A 153 30.29 9.88 13.32
N GLY A 154 29.45 9.02 12.75
CA GLY A 154 28.41 8.28 13.47
C GLY A 154 28.90 6.94 14.03
N SER A 155 28.09 6.33 14.90
CA SER A 155 28.32 4.98 15.43
C SER A 155 27.32 3.96 14.88
N VAL A 156 27.75 2.70 14.81
CA VAL A 156 26.94 1.57 14.32
C VAL A 156 26.89 0.52 15.42
N GLU A 157 25.69 0.22 15.92
CA GLU A 157 25.47 -0.83 16.91
C GLU A 157 24.56 -1.91 16.32
N GLN A 158 25.06 -3.14 16.27
CA GLN A 158 24.29 -4.27 15.76
C GLN A 158 23.52 -4.96 16.89
N LEU A 159 22.19 -4.91 16.81
CA LEU A 159 21.30 -5.59 17.75
C LEU A 159 21.15 -7.08 17.39
N PRO A 160 21.14 -7.99 18.39
CA PRO A 160 20.87 -9.39 18.13
C PRO A 160 19.45 -9.58 17.59
N LEU A 161 19.28 -10.56 16.70
CA LEU A 161 17.96 -10.97 16.27
C LEU A 161 17.23 -11.62 17.45
N LYS A 162 16.09 -11.05 17.86
CA LYS A 162 15.22 -11.71 18.83
C LYS A 162 14.74 -13.02 18.21
N ALA A 163 15.13 -14.15 18.79
CA ALA A 163 14.61 -15.45 18.38
C ALA A 163 13.09 -15.41 18.46
N ALA A 164 12.40 -15.88 17.41
CA ALA A 164 10.95 -15.98 17.42
C ALA A 164 10.55 -16.82 18.64
N ALA A 165 9.94 -16.17 19.64
CA ALA A 165 9.29 -16.88 20.73
C ALA A 165 8.31 -17.87 20.07
N LYS A 166 8.50 -19.16 20.31
CA LYS A 166 7.53 -20.19 19.90
C LYS A 166 6.19 -19.77 20.49
N ALA A 167 5.26 -19.36 19.63
CA ALA A 167 3.87 -19.27 20.01
C ALA A 167 3.40 -20.71 20.23
N GLU A 168 3.05 -21.00 21.47
CA GLU A 168 2.27 -22.17 21.89
C GLU A 168 0.86 -22.11 21.29
#